data_AF-A0A7V9V0F0-F1
#
_entry.id   AF-A0A7V9V0F0-F1
#
_cell.length_a   1.000
_cell.length_b   1.000
_cell.length_c   1.000
_cell.angle_alpha   90.00
_cell.angle_beta   90.00
_cell.angle_gamma   90.00
#
_symmetry.space_group_name_H-M   'P 1'
#
loop_
_entity.id
_entity.type
_entity.pdbx_description
1 polymer ?
#
loop_
_entity_poly.entity_id
_entity_poly.type
_entity_poly.pdbx_seq_one_letter_code
_entity_poly.pdbx_strand_id
1 'polypeptide(L)'
;IDGTSASPRESASVIVEDGEIVRIGSSSDAAPEAATVADLAGRTLLPGLVDAHVHVTAFDLPSPLKGEARIEPEVKHHFVAAGLREMLRHGNHHPS
;
A
#
# COMPACT_ATOMS: atom_id res chain seq x y z
N ILE A 1 2.29 -9.78 13.11
CA ILE A 1 0.82 -10.01 13.18
C ILE A 1 0.36 -10.33 11.77
N ASP A 2 -0.47 -11.35 11.54
CA ASP A 2 -0.93 -11.74 10.19
C ASP A 2 -2.37 -11.33 9.86
N GLY A 3 -3.07 -10.68 10.81
CA GLY A 3 -4.44 -10.21 10.61
C GLY A 3 -5.52 -11.29 10.71
N THR A 4 -5.14 -12.55 10.99
CA THR A 4 -6.10 -13.67 11.14
C THR A 4 -5.95 -14.42 12.46
N SER A 5 -4.74 -14.48 13.01
CA SER A 5 -4.44 -15.13 14.28
C SER A 5 -4.69 -14.21 15.48
N ALA A 6 -5.06 -14.81 16.61
CA ALA A 6 -5.31 -14.10 17.86
C ALA A 6 -4.02 -13.62 18.56
N SER A 7 -2.85 -14.15 18.18
CA SER A 7 -1.57 -13.85 18.82
C SER A 7 -0.49 -13.63 17.76
N PRO A 8 0.43 -12.67 17.97
CA PRO A 8 1.55 -12.46 17.06
C PRO A 8 2.43 -13.71 16.94
N ARG A 9 2.92 -13.94 15.72
CA ARG A 9 4.05 -14.84 15.48
C ARG A 9 5.33 -14.09 15.82
N GLU A 10 6.06 -14.60 16.79
CA GLU A 10 7.38 -14.10 17.18
C GLU A 10 8.46 -14.64 16.24
N SER A 11 9.52 -13.87 16.02
CA SER A 11 10.71 -14.29 15.25
C SER A 11 10.38 -14.92 13.89
N ALA A 12 9.52 -14.26 13.12
CA ALA A 12 9.11 -14.71 11.79
C ALA A 12 9.93 -14.04 10.68
N SER A 13 10.01 -14.71 9.52
CA SER A 13 10.51 -14.16 8.26
C SER A 13 9.43 -14.23 7.18
N VAL A 14 9.47 -13.31 6.21
CA VAL A 14 8.57 -13.26 5.06
C VAL A 14 9.40 -13.07 3.79
N ILE A 15 9.21 -13.94 2.80
CA ILE A 15 9.85 -13.84 1.49
C ILE A 15 8.83 -13.34 0.48
N VAL A 16 9.21 -12.29 -0.24
CA VAL A 16 8.40 -11.67 -1.29
C VAL A 16 9.16 -11.79 -2.61
N GLU A 17 8.49 -12.33 -3.64
CA GLU A 17 8.99 -12.40 -5.01
C GLU A 17 7.93 -11.80 -5.94
N ASP A 18 8.34 -10.90 -6.84
CA ASP A 18 7.46 -10.24 -7.82
C ASP A 18 6.17 -9.62 -7.23
N GLY A 19 6.25 -9.13 -5.99
CA GLY A 19 5.14 -8.50 -5.28
C GLY A 19 4.22 -9.48 -4.52
N GLU A 20 4.49 -10.79 -4.60
CA GLU A 20 3.73 -11.84 -3.95
C GLU A 20 4.48 -12.42 -2.75
N ILE A 21 3.77 -12.74 -1.66
CA ILE A 21 4.35 -13.44 -0.52
C ILE A 21 4.47 -14.93 -0.88
N VAL A 22 5.67 -15.40 -1.16
CA VAL A 22 5.92 -16.80 -1.56
C VAL A 22 6.21 -17.72 -0.38
N ARG A 23 6.63 -17.16 0.78
CA ARG A 23 6.91 -17.95 1.99
C ARG A 23 6.80 -17.11 3.25
N ILE A 24 6.31 -17.74 4.32
CA ILE A 24 6.42 -17.27 5.71
C ILE A 24 7.16 -18.34 6.50
N GLY A 25 8.23 -17.97 7.20
CA GLY A 25 9.12 -18.88 7.91
C GLY A 25 9.57 -18.35 9.26
N SER A 26 10.62 -18.97 9.82
CA SER A 26 11.33 -18.51 11.01
C SER A 26 12.40 -17.47 10.62
N SER A 27 12.73 -16.54 11.51
CA SER A 27 13.86 -15.62 11.33
C SER A 27 15.21 -16.34 11.32
N SER A 28 15.26 -17.59 11.80
CA SER A 28 16.45 -18.45 11.72
C SER A 28 16.62 -19.14 10.35
N ASP A 29 15.62 -19.09 9.48
CA ASP A 29 15.70 -19.72 8.17
C ASP A 29 16.68 -18.95 7.27
N ALA A 30 17.44 -19.69 6.44
CA ALA A 30 18.36 -19.06 5.50
C ALA A 30 17.59 -18.24 4.46
N ALA A 31 17.97 -16.97 4.29
CA ALA A 31 17.47 -16.15 3.20
C ALA A 31 17.98 -16.69 1.84
N PRO A 32 17.19 -16.60 0.76
CA PRO A 32 17.67 -16.91 -0.59
C PRO A 32 18.89 -16.03 -0.95
N GLU A 33 19.87 -16.58 -1.68
CA GLU A 33 21.14 -15.88 -1.98
C GLU A 33 20.94 -14.54 -2.71
N ALA A 34 19.91 -14.43 -3.57
CA ALA A 34 19.61 -13.22 -4.33
C ALA A 34 18.64 -12.25 -3.60
N ALA A 35 18.23 -12.57 -2.37
CA ALA A 35 17.25 -11.77 -1.63
C ALA A 35 17.92 -10.55 -0.97
N THR A 36 17.28 -9.39 -1.09
CA THR A 36 17.59 -8.23 -0.25
C THR A 36 16.98 -8.45 1.13
N VAL A 37 17.81 -8.47 2.18
CA VAL A 37 17.35 -8.69 3.55
C VAL A 37 17.13 -7.35 4.26
N ALA A 38 15.95 -7.18 4.85
CA ALA A 38 15.63 -6.09 5.77
C ALA A 38 15.47 -6.64 7.18
N ASP A 39 16.33 -6.21 8.12
CA ASP A 39 16.22 -6.58 9.53
C ASP A 39 15.15 -5.73 10.22
N LEU A 40 14.14 -6.40 10.76
CA LEU A 40 13.00 -5.80 11.45
C LEU A 40 13.00 -6.13 12.96
N ALA A 41 14.14 -6.55 13.53
CA ALA A 41 14.24 -6.82 14.96
C ALA A 41 13.70 -5.64 15.80
N GLY A 42 12.86 -5.96 16.79
CA GLY A 42 12.20 -4.96 17.64
C GLY A 42 11.05 -4.19 16.99
N ARG A 43 10.67 -4.53 15.75
CA ARG A 43 9.52 -3.95 15.03
C ARG A 43 8.44 -5.00 14.80
N THR A 44 7.22 -4.54 14.56
CA THR A 44 6.09 -5.40 14.22
C THR A 44 5.76 -5.29 12.73
N LEU A 45 5.81 -6.43 12.02
CA LEU A 45 5.29 -6.52 10.67
C LEU A 45 3.76 -6.74 10.71
N LEU A 46 3.05 -5.93 9.93
CA LEU A 46 1.59 -5.96 9.75
C LEU A 46 1.26 -6.22 8.27
N PRO A 47 0.10 -6.80 7.95
CA PRO A 47 -0.43 -6.76 6.60
C PRO A 47 -0.62 -5.31 6.14
N GLY A 48 -0.61 -5.08 4.83
CA GLY A 48 -0.96 -3.78 4.26
C GLY A 48 -2.33 -3.33 4.79
N LEU A 49 -2.42 -2.08 5.22
CA LEU A 49 -3.67 -1.53 5.72
C LEU A 49 -4.67 -1.37 4.57
N VAL A 50 -5.89 -1.85 4.78
CA VAL A 50 -6.99 -1.72 3.81
C VAL A 50 -8.00 -0.73 4.35
N ASP A 51 -8.25 0.33 3.60
CA ASP A 51 -9.31 1.29 3.89
C ASP A 51 -10.56 0.94 3.07
N ALA A 52 -11.63 0.54 3.77
CA ALA A 52 -12.91 0.15 3.16
C ALA A 52 -13.84 1.35 2.93
N HIS A 53 -13.50 2.54 3.42
CA HIS A 53 -14.36 3.72 3.34
C HIS A 53 -13.58 4.95 2.89
N VAL A 54 -13.48 5.10 1.57
CA VAL A 54 -12.87 6.26 0.93
C VAL A 54 -13.84 6.97 -0.01
N HIS A 55 -13.87 8.29 0.04
CA HIS A 55 -14.55 9.10 -0.96
C HIS A 55 -13.62 9.37 -2.14
N VAL A 56 -13.53 8.40 -3.06
CA VAL A 56 -12.64 8.44 -4.24
C VAL A 56 -12.95 9.55 -5.26
N THR A 57 -14.04 10.30 -5.08
CA THR A 57 -14.40 11.43 -5.94
C THR A 57 -14.14 12.78 -5.29
N ALA A 58 -13.65 12.81 -4.04
CA ALA A 58 -13.35 14.02 -3.29
C ALA A 58 -11.93 14.55 -3.55
N PHE A 59 -11.35 14.24 -4.71
CA PHE A 59 -10.14 14.90 -5.18
C PHE A 59 -10.48 16.34 -5.58
N ASP A 60 -9.49 17.24 -5.56
CA ASP A 60 -9.60 18.60 -6.12
C ASP A 60 -9.84 18.51 -7.63
N LEU A 61 -11.10 18.23 -7.99
CA LEU A 61 -11.54 18.25 -9.35
C LEU A 61 -11.65 19.71 -9.77
N PRO A 62 -11.09 20.09 -10.93
CA PRO A 62 -11.30 21.42 -11.45
C PRO A 62 -12.81 21.68 -11.54
N SER A 63 -13.27 22.70 -10.84
CA SER A 63 -14.65 23.14 -10.93
C SER A 63 -14.72 24.18 -12.05
N PRO A 64 -15.58 23.99 -13.07
CA PRO A 64 -15.72 24.99 -14.12
C PRO A 64 -16.16 26.31 -13.49
N LEU A 65 -15.55 27.42 -13.92
CA LEU A 65 -15.95 28.75 -13.47
C LEU A 65 -17.37 29.04 -13.96
N LYS A 66 -18.04 30.00 -13.31
CA LYS A 66 -19.42 30.36 -13.64
C LYS A 66 -19.52 30.79 -15.11
N GLY A 67 -20.15 29.97 -15.93
CA GLY A 67 -20.36 30.21 -17.37
C GLY A 67 -19.53 29.31 -18.30
N GLU A 68 -18.65 28.48 -17.77
CA GLU A 68 -17.85 27.54 -18.56
C GLU A 68 -18.58 26.21 -18.79
N ALA A 69 -18.23 25.53 -19.89
CA ALA A 69 -18.75 24.21 -20.20
C ALA A 69 -18.42 23.21 -19.09
N ARG A 70 -19.33 22.26 -18.87
CA ARG A 70 -19.10 21.18 -17.90
C ARG A 70 -17.88 20.38 -18.32
N ILE A 71 -17.04 20.02 -17.33
CA ILE A 71 -15.93 19.10 -17.58
C ILE A 71 -16.49 17.75 -17.99
N GLU A 72 -16.04 17.29 -19.16
CA GLU A 72 -16.41 15.98 -19.70
C GLU A 72 -16.04 14.85 -18.71
N PRO A 73 -16.88 13.82 -18.59
CA PRO A 73 -16.64 12.70 -17.66
C PRO A 73 -15.25 12.06 -17.83
N GLU A 74 -14.76 11.98 -19.06
CA GLU A 74 -13.47 11.40 -19.41
C GLU A 74 -12.29 12.15 -18.75
N VAL A 75 -12.38 13.48 -18.70
CA VAL A 75 -11.37 14.33 -18.06
C VAL A 75 -11.39 14.15 -16.54
N LYS A 76 -12.57 13.94 -15.94
CA LYS A 76 -12.69 13.68 -14.48
C LYS A 76 -12.05 12.36 -14.09
N HIS A 77 -12.18 11.32 -14.90
CA HIS A 77 -11.56 10.01 -14.63
C HIS A 77 -10.03 10.11 -14.54
N HIS A 78 -9.41 10.95 -15.37
CA HIS A 78 -7.96 11.17 -15.33
C HIS A 78 -7.49 11.73 -13.98
N PHE A 79 -8.18 12.76 -13.46
CA PHE A 79 -7.84 13.38 -12.18
C PHE A 79 -8.09 12.45 -10.99
N VAL A 80 -9.17 11.66 -11.01
CA VAL A 80 -9.43 10.64 -9.99
C VAL A 80 -8.33 9.57 -9.99
N ALA A 81 -7.93 9.07 -11.16
CA ALA A 81 -6.86 8.08 -11.26
C ALA A 81 -5.49 8.64 -10.79
N ALA A 82 -5.20 9.92 -11.07
CA ALA A 82 -4.00 10.58 -10.59
C ALA A 82 -4.00 10.72 -9.05
N GLY A 83 -5.12 11.18 -8.47
CA GLY A 83 -5.29 11.30 -7.02
C GLY A 83 -5.12 9.97 -6.29
N LEU A 84 -5.73 8.90 -6.81
CA LEU A 84 -5.60 7.55 -6.21
C LEU A 84 -4.15 7.03 -6.24
N ARG A 85 -3.40 7.28 -7.32
CA ARG A 85 -1.98 6.90 -7.39
C ARG A 85 -1.14 7.64 -6.35
N GLU A 86 -1.45 8.90 -6.11
CA GLU A 86 -0.74 9.68 -5.09
C GLU A 86 -1.06 9.19 -3.68
N MET A 87 -2.32 8.84 -3.40
CA MET A 87 -2.69 8.21 -2.13
C MET A 87 -1.93 6.89 -1.89
N LEU A 88 -1.81 6.05 -2.92
CA LEU A 88 -1.03 4.80 -2.83
C LEU A 88 0.46 5.07 -2.56
N ARG A 89 1.03 6.12 -3.15
CA ARG A 89 2.43 6.51 -2.91
C ARG A 89 2.65 6.98 -1.48
N HIS A 90 1.73 7.76 -0.92
CA HIS A 90 1.81 8.18 0.48
C HIS A 90 1.70 7.00 1.46
N GLY A 91 0.87 6.00 1.16
CA GLY A 91 0.83 4.74 1.93
C GLY A 91 2.16 3.96 1.90
N ASN A 92 2.97 4.14 0.86
CA ASN A 92 4.27 3.49 0.68
C ASN A 92 5.47 4.33 1.18
N HIS A 93 5.25 5.57 1.66
CA HIS A 93 6.35 6.46 2.08
C HIS A 93 6.50 6.47 3.60
N HIS A 94 7.38 5.61 4.12
CA HIS A 94 7.99 5.80 5.44
C HIS A 94 9.31 6.55 5.24
N PRO A 95 9.51 7.77 5.76
CA PRO A 95 10.83 8.38 5.75
C PRO A 95 11.77 7.52 6.60
N SER A 96 12.90 7.14 6.00
CA SER A 96 14.03 6.42 6.60
C SER A 96 14.71 7.22 7.69
#